data_AF-A0A2P4NZL3-F1
#
_entry.id   AF-A0A2P4NZL3-F1
#
_cell.length_a   1.000
_cell.length_b   1.000
_cell.length_c   1.000
_cell.angle_alpha   90.00
_cell.angle_beta   90.00
_cell.angle_gamma   90.00
#
_symmetry.space_group_name_H-M   'P 1'
#
loop_
_entity.id
_entity.type
_entity.pdbx_description
1 polymer ?
#
loop_
_entity_poly.entity_id
_entity_poly.type
_entity_poly.pdbx_seq_one_letter_code
_entity_poly.pdbx_strand_id
1 'polypeptide(L)' 'MPLLYRSGDFVYYHDDNGQKKLGRLRSILKNHDGYYQLRIQKILEYSDLPGNLKGLSRQRRSITSEV' A
#
# COMPACT_ATOMS: atom_id res chain seq x y z
N MET A 1 6.34 9.52 -22.70
CA MET A 1 5.59 8.24 -22.64
C MET A 1 4.63 8.33 -21.46
N PRO A 2 3.31 8.24 -21.66
CA PRO A 2 2.37 8.21 -20.54
C PRO A 2 2.60 6.95 -19.69
N LEU A 3 2.59 7.12 -18.37
CA LEU A 3 2.74 6.02 -17.43
C LEU A 3 1.40 5.28 -17.34
N LEU A 4 1.36 4.03 -17.81
CA LEU A 4 0.17 3.19 -17.80
C LEU A 4 0.13 2.36 -16.52
N TYR A 5 -0.96 2.46 -15.78
CA TYR A 5 -1.20 1.65 -14.59
C TYR A 5 -2.30 0.64 -14.84
N ARG A 6 -2.13 -0.57 -14.28
CA ARG A 6 -3.08 -1.68 -14.35
C ARG A 6 -3.40 -2.18 -12.95
N SER A 7 -4.58 -2.79 -12.81
CA SER A 7 -4.90 -3.51 -11.57
C SER A 7 -3.84 -4.58 -11.31
N GLY A 8 -3.37 -4.67 -10.07
CA GLY A 8 -2.29 -5.54 -9.64
C GLY A 8 -0.95 -4.83 -9.45
N ASP A 9 -0.74 -3.68 -10.10
CA ASP A 9 0.52 -2.94 -10.03
C ASP A 9 0.80 -2.39 -8.63
N PHE A 10 2.08 -2.28 -8.29
CA PHE A 10 2.52 -1.53 -7.12
C PHE A 10 2.65 -0.05 -7.47
N VAL A 11 2.08 0.81 -6.62
CA VAL A 11 2.04 2.25 -6.81
C VAL A 11 2.43 2.97 -5.54
N TYR A 12 3.05 4.13 -5.68
CA TYR A 12 3.26 5.05 -4.57
C TYR A 12 2.12 6.04 -4.47
N TYR A 13 1.67 6.32 -3.25
CA TYR A 13 0.66 7.33 -2.94
C TYR A 13 1.07 8.15 -1.72
N HIS A 14 0.47 9.31 -1.54
CA HIS A 14 0.60 10.10 -0.31
C HIS A 14 -0.54 9.73 0.63
N ASP A 15 -0.22 9.38 1.87
CA ASP A 15 -1.23 9.21 2.91
C ASP A 15 -1.76 10.55 3.42
N ASP A 16 -2.67 10.49 4.39
CA ASP A 16 -3.33 11.68 4.96
C ASP A 16 -2.33 12.64 5.64
N ASN A 17 -1.12 12.15 5.97
CA ASN A 17 -0.02 12.93 6.55
C ASN A 17 1.00 13.39 5.49
N GLY A 18 0.71 13.17 4.20
CA GLY A 18 1.59 13.49 3.08
C GLY A 18 2.77 12.53 2.89
N GLN A 19 2.88 11.45 3.69
CA GLN A 19 3.97 10.50 3.62
C GLN A 19 3.81 9.59 2.39
N LYS A 20 4.91 9.39 1.66
CA LYS A 20 4.93 8.50 0.50
C LYS A 20 4.89 7.05 0.97
N LYS A 21 3.82 6.33 0.63
CA LYS A 21 3.59 4.93 1.00
C LYS A 21 3.45 4.06 -0.26
N LEU A 22 3.84 2.80 -0.14
CA LEU A 22 3.66 1.80 -1.19
C LEU A 22 2.31 1.08 -1.01
N GLY A 23 1.61 0.84 -2.11
CA GLY A 23 0.38 0.07 -2.09
C GLY A 23 0.19 -0.72 -3.37
N ARG A 24 -0.78 -1.63 -3.35
CA ARG A 24 -1.16 -2.41 -4.52
C ARG A 24 -2.45 -1.86 -5.12
N LEU A 25 -2.43 -1.51 -6.40
CA LEU A 25 -3.61 -1.01 -7.10
C LEU A 25 -4.62 -2.15 -7.28
N ARG A 26 -5.82 -2.01 -6.69
CA ARG A 26 -6.89 -3.01 -6.75
C ARG A 26 -7.85 -2.73 -7.90
N SER A 27 -8.24 -1.48 -8.06
CA SER A 27 -9.17 -1.08 -9.11
C SER A 27 -9.03 0.40 -9.43
N ILE A 28 -9.32 0.74 -10.67
CA ILE A 28 -9.46 2.11 -11.17
C ILE A 28 -10.95 2.28 -11.46
N LEU A 29 -11.60 3.18 -10.73
CA LEU A 29 -13.02 3.49 -10.91
C LEU A 29 -13.15 4.85 -11.56
N LYS A 30 -14.12 5.03 -12.44
CA LYS A 30 -14.48 6.32 -13.01
C LYS A 30 -15.87 6.69 -12.53
N ASN A 31 -16.02 7.85 -11.90
CA ASN A 31 -17.34 8.32 -11.46
C ASN A 31 -18.10 8.98 -12.64
N HIS A 32 -19.37 9.31 -12.42
CA HIS A 32 -20.23 9.91 -13.44
C HIS A 32 -19.75 11.30 -13.88
N ASP A 33 -19.10 12.04 -12.97
CA ASP A 33 -18.51 13.35 -13.23
C ASP A 33 -17.16 13.27 -13.98
N GLY A 34 -16.70 12.07 -14.31
CA GLY A 34 -15.49 11.82 -15.09
C GLY A 34 -14.19 11.76 -14.27
N TYR A 35 -14.24 11.93 -12.95
CA TYR A 35 -13.10 11.75 -12.05
C TYR A 35 -12.75 10.28 -11.86
N TYR A 36 -11.44 10.02 -11.73
CA TYR A 36 -10.93 8.70 -11.41
C TYR A 36 -10.69 8.55 -9.91
N GLN A 37 -11.12 7.41 -9.36
CA GLN A 37 -10.83 7.00 -8.01
C GLN A 37 -10.03 5.69 -8.04
N LEU A 38 -8.85 5.70 -7.43
CA LEU A 38 -8.01 4.53 -7.29
C LEU A 38 -8.33 3.85 -5.97
N ARG A 39 -8.61 2.55 -5.99
CA ARG A 39 -8.62 1.74 -4.76
C ARG A 39 -7.25 1.11 -4.61
N ILE A 40 -6.56 1.48 -3.54
CA ILE A 40 -5.21 0.99 -3.22
C ILE A 40 -5.29 0.13 -1.96
N GLN A 41 -4.79 -1.09 -2.05
CA GLN A 41 -4.55 -1.93 -0.88
C GLN A 41 -3.27 -1.46 -0.20
N LYS A 42 -3.38 -1.02 1.06
CA LYS A 42 -2.23 -0.56 1.86
C LYS A 42 -1.28 -1.73 2.13
N ILE A 43 0.02 -1.48 1.98
CA ILE A 43 1.08 -2.35 2.47
C ILE A 43 1.56 -1.72 3.76
N LEU A 44 1.47 -2.49 4.85
CA LEU A 44 1.87 -2.03 6.16
C LEU A 44 3.30 -2.48 6.44
N GLU A 45 4.11 -1.57 6.95
CA GLU A 45 5.37 -1.95 7.58
C GLU A 45 5.09 -2.67 8.90
N TYR A 46 6.05 -3.46 9.37
CA TYR A 46 5.92 -4.17 10.64
C TYR A 46 5.72 -3.19 11.83
N SER A 47 6.38 -2.04 11.76
CA SER A 47 6.24 -0.90 12.70
C SER A 47 4.78 -0.43 12.81
N ASP A 48 4.07 -0.38 11.68
CA ASP A 48 2.69 0.10 11.55
C ASP A 48 1.65 -0.95 11.99
N LEU A 49 2.03 -2.21 12.22
CA LEU A 49 1.09 -3.24 12.68
C LEU A 49 0.60 -2.92 14.11
N PRO A 50 -0.65 -3.25 14.47
CA PRO A 50 -1.10 -3.20 15.85
C PRO A 50 -0.45 -4.31 16.68
N GLY A 51 -0.24 -4.07 17.98
CA GLY A 51 0.54 -4.96 18.86
C GLY A 51 0.05 -6.40 18.92
N ASN A 52 -1.26 -6.63 18.82
CA ASN A 52 -1.85 -7.96 18.76
C ASN A 52 -1.47 -8.75 17.49
N LEU A 53 -1.03 -8.07 16.42
CA LEU A 53 -0.54 -8.69 15.18
C LEU A 53 1.00 -8.78 15.12
N LYS A 54 1.70 -8.13 16.08
CA LYS A 54 3.15 -8.17 16.27
C LYS A 54 3.55 -9.41 17.09
N GLY A 55 3.50 -10.58 16.46
CA GLY A 55 4.05 -11.80 17.07
C GLY A 55 5.58 -11.73 17.18
N LEU A 56 6.17 -12.25 18.28
CA LEU A 56 7.62 -12.30 18.49
C LEU A 56 8.39 -12.89 17.29
N SER A 57 7.81 -13.88 16.61
CA SER A 57 8.41 -14.47 15.40
C SER A 57 8.46 -13.49 14.23
N ARG A 58 7.40 -12.70 14.02
CA ARG A 58 7.32 -11.67 12.97
C ARG A 58 8.24 -10.49 13.28
N GLN A 59 8.39 -10.13 14.55
CA GLN A 59 9.36 -9.12 14.99
C GLN A 59 10.78 -9.52 14.62
N ARG A 60 11.18 -10.75 14.95
CA ARG A 60 12.51 -11.26 14.62
C ARG A 60 12.75 -11.26 13.11
N ARG A 61 11.80 -11.75 12.31
CA ARG A 61 11.91 -11.74 10.84
C ARG A 61 12.01 -10.32 10.26
N SER A 62 11.24 -9.37 10.80
CA SER A 62 11.33 -7.97 10.39
C SER A 62 12.69 -7.33 10.70
N ILE A 63 13.36 -7.74 11.78
CA ILE A 63 14.69 -7.23 12.16
C ILE A 63 15.78 -7.91 11.32
N THR A 64 15.68 -9.22 11.12
CA THR A 64 16.68 -9.99 10.36
C THR A 64 16.59 -9.79 8.85
N SER A 65 15.53 -9.13 8.33
CA SER A 65 15.25 -9.01 6.89
C SER A 65 15.14 -10.37 6.17
N GLU A 66 14.78 -11.42 6.91
CA GLU A 66 14.53 -12.75 6.34
C GLU A 66 13.19 -12.74 5.58
N VAL A 67 13.27 -12.96 4.27
CA VAL A 67 12.14 -13.17 3.36
C VAL A 67 11.76 -14.64 3.34
#